data_AF-A0A132BSY0-F1
#
_entry.id   AF-A0A132BSY0-F1
#
_cell.length_a   1.000
_cell.length_b   1.000
_cell.length_c   1.000
_cell.angle_alpha   90.00
_cell.angle_beta   90.00
_cell.angle_gamma   90.00
#
_symmetry.space_group_name_H-M   'P 1'
#
loop_
_entity.id
_entity.type
_entity.pdbx_description
1 polymer ?
#
loop_
_entity_poly.entity_id
_entity_poly.type
_entity_poly.pdbx_seq_one_letter_code
_entity_poly.pdbx_strand_id
1 'polypeptide(L)'
;MTHLIRTTALVASLATAAGAATLVQDIEVKADVSALQNSQAVAVWSTLESDLETALAAELVNQLADDDTEGAAEIDVEIDTVALASGFEAQMGIADSVLEGDVSVDLPGSKDDQRYTLTVTAQQANVYYPEGTDVTDLHVGSEVFYTAMVDAFAIHVAEKLK
;
A
#
# COMPACT_ATOMS: atom_id res chain seq x y z
N MET A 1 -43.77 23.52 -53.65
CA MET A 1 -42.77 22.43 -53.57
C MET A 1 -41.98 22.65 -52.29
N THR A 2 -42.27 21.86 -51.28
CA THR A 2 -41.80 22.03 -49.90
C THR A 2 -40.49 21.27 -49.75
N HIS A 3 -39.36 21.96 -49.61
CA HIS A 3 -38.07 21.33 -49.34
C HIS A 3 -37.76 21.41 -47.84
N LEU A 4 -37.75 20.24 -47.19
CA LEU A 4 -37.39 20.04 -45.79
C LEU A 4 -35.89 20.32 -45.57
N ILE A 5 -35.59 21.23 -44.64
CA ILE A 5 -34.24 21.47 -44.12
C ILE A 5 -33.86 20.28 -43.23
N ARG A 6 -32.81 19.55 -43.58
CA ARG A 6 -32.21 18.49 -42.75
C ARG A 6 -31.20 19.14 -41.80
N THR A 7 -31.62 19.35 -40.56
CA THR A 7 -30.73 19.75 -39.45
C THR A 7 -30.08 18.49 -38.88
N THR A 8 -28.82 18.24 -39.21
CA THR A 8 -28.01 17.19 -38.56
C THR A 8 -27.44 17.78 -37.28
N ALA A 9 -28.06 17.49 -36.14
CA ALA A 9 -27.51 17.84 -34.83
C ALA A 9 -26.33 16.91 -34.51
N LEU A 10 -25.11 17.46 -34.53
CA LEU A 10 -23.92 16.80 -34.02
C LEU A 10 -23.97 16.86 -32.49
N VAL A 11 -24.41 15.78 -31.85
CA VAL A 11 -24.28 15.61 -30.40
C VAL A 11 -22.85 15.16 -30.13
N ALA A 12 -21.96 16.12 -29.82
CA ALA A 12 -20.66 15.81 -29.26
C ALA A 12 -20.86 15.37 -27.80
N SER A 13 -20.91 14.05 -27.57
CA SER A 13 -20.79 13.48 -26.24
C SER A 13 -19.38 13.76 -25.73
N LEU A 14 -19.25 14.79 -24.88
CA LEU A 14 -18.08 14.97 -24.03
C LEU A 14 -18.04 13.79 -23.07
N ALA A 15 -17.29 12.74 -23.42
CA ALA A 15 -16.86 11.75 -22.47
C ALA A 15 -15.92 12.47 -21.49
N THR A 16 -16.43 12.83 -20.32
CA THR A 16 -15.59 13.17 -19.18
C THR A 16 -14.78 11.93 -18.85
N ALA A 17 -13.53 11.89 -19.28
CA ALA A 17 -12.51 11.00 -18.72
C ALA A 17 -12.29 11.45 -17.26
N ALA A 18 -13.19 11.04 -16.37
CA ALA A 18 -12.83 10.89 -14.97
C ALA A 18 -11.72 9.83 -14.96
N GLY A 19 -10.56 10.15 -14.38
CA GLY A 19 -9.45 9.21 -14.27
C GLY A 19 -9.98 7.91 -13.69
N ALA A 20 -9.96 6.84 -14.50
CA ALA A 20 -10.32 5.53 -14.02
C ALA A 20 -9.20 5.10 -13.07
N ALA A 21 -9.58 4.67 -11.87
CA ALA A 21 -8.64 4.11 -10.90
C ALA A 21 -7.93 2.91 -11.54
N THR A 22 -6.65 2.72 -11.21
CA THR A 22 -5.84 1.65 -11.80
C THR A 22 -6.34 0.30 -11.29
N LEU A 23 -6.76 -0.58 -12.20
CA LEU A 23 -7.08 -1.97 -11.85
C LEU A 23 -5.81 -2.74 -11.55
N VAL A 24 -5.88 -3.70 -10.63
CA VAL A 24 -4.75 -4.50 -10.15
C VAL A 24 -5.10 -5.98 -10.28
N GLN A 25 -4.26 -6.76 -10.96
CA GLN A 25 -4.48 -8.19 -11.16
C GLN A 25 -3.59 -9.05 -10.24
N ASP A 26 -2.45 -8.54 -9.78
CA ASP A 26 -1.52 -9.30 -8.95
C ASP A 26 -0.79 -8.38 -7.95
N ILE A 27 -0.51 -8.92 -6.76
CA ILE A 27 0.20 -8.24 -5.67
C ILE A 27 1.20 -9.25 -5.11
N GLU A 28 2.49 -9.02 -5.31
CA GLU A 28 3.56 -9.81 -4.71
C GLU A 28 4.31 -8.98 -3.65
N VAL A 29 4.47 -9.55 -2.45
CA VAL A 29 5.25 -8.93 -1.37
C VAL A 29 6.39 -9.85 -0.95
N LYS A 30 7.60 -9.30 -0.88
CA LYS A 30 8.80 -9.97 -0.36
C LYS A 30 9.40 -9.15 0.76
N ALA A 31 9.75 -9.78 1.87
CA ALA A 31 10.33 -9.12 3.03
C ALA A 31 11.30 -10.06 3.76
N ASP A 32 12.57 -9.67 3.85
CA ASP A 32 13.55 -10.41 4.64
C ASP A 32 13.56 -9.93 6.10
N VAL A 33 12.74 -10.59 6.92
CA VAL A 33 12.71 -10.35 8.37
C VAL A 33 13.74 -11.17 9.15
N SER A 34 14.61 -11.93 8.46
CA SER A 34 15.65 -12.75 9.11
C SER A 34 16.72 -11.92 9.83
N ALA A 35 16.86 -10.64 9.46
CA ALA A 35 17.73 -9.69 10.13
C ALA A 35 17.22 -9.24 11.52
N LEU A 36 15.96 -9.51 11.87
CA LEU A 36 15.40 -9.16 13.17
C LEU A 36 16.01 -10.01 14.28
N GLN A 37 16.73 -9.35 15.20
CA GLN A 37 17.38 -10.02 16.34
C GLN A 37 16.53 -10.03 17.62
N ASN A 38 15.53 -9.15 17.70
CA ASN A 38 14.66 -9.03 18.87
C ASN A 38 13.58 -10.11 18.85
N SER A 39 13.57 -11.01 19.85
CA SER A 39 12.63 -12.13 19.91
C SER A 39 11.16 -11.70 20.00
N GLN A 40 10.85 -10.55 20.61
CA GLN A 40 9.50 -10.00 20.66
C GLN A 40 9.06 -9.49 19.29
N ALA A 41 9.97 -8.88 18.54
CA ALA A 41 9.69 -8.45 17.17
C ALA A 41 9.51 -9.65 16.23
N VAL A 42 10.41 -10.64 16.29
CA VAL A 42 10.33 -11.85 15.46
C VAL A 42 8.97 -12.56 15.65
N ALA A 43 8.43 -12.58 16.86
CA ALA A 43 7.15 -13.21 17.16
C ALA A 43 5.96 -12.58 16.41
N VAL A 44 6.04 -11.28 16.06
CA VAL A 44 4.93 -10.53 15.44
C VAL A 44 5.20 -10.22 13.97
N TRP A 45 6.45 -9.91 13.62
CA TRP A 45 6.83 -9.46 12.28
C TRP A 45 7.17 -10.61 11.32
N SER A 46 7.16 -11.86 11.79
CA SER A 46 7.46 -13.02 10.94
C SER A 46 6.42 -13.28 9.83
N THR A 47 5.24 -12.68 9.92
CA THR A 47 4.15 -12.77 8.94
C THR A 47 4.02 -11.52 8.06
N LEU A 48 5.02 -10.63 8.08
CA LEU A 48 4.97 -9.33 7.40
C LEU A 48 4.58 -9.43 5.92
N GLU A 49 5.17 -10.37 5.17
CA GLU A 49 4.86 -10.55 3.74
C GLU A 49 3.37 -10.78 3.52
N SER A 50 2.81 -11.81 4.15
CA SER A 50 1.41 -12.20 3.97
C SER A 50 0.43 -11.15 4.50
N ASP A 51 0.79 -10.49 5.59
CA ASP A 51 -0.07 -9.49 6.21
C ASP A 51 -0.10 -8.19 5.38
N LEU A 52 1.03 -7.79 4.81
CA LEU A 52 1.09 -6.62 3.93
C LEU A 52 0.39 -6.86 2.60
N GLU A 53 0.54 -8.04 2.00
CA GLU A 53 -0.22 -8.45 0.81
C GLU A 53 -1.73 -8.40 1.10
N THR A 54 -2.15 -8.94 2.24
CA THR A 54 -3.56 -8.93 2.67
C THR A 54 -4.07 -7.50 2.89
N ALA A 55 -3.27 -6.64 3.53
CA ALA A 55 -3.64 -5.25 3.78
C ALA A 55 -3.77 -4.45 2.47
N LEU A 56 -2.84 -4.64 1.53
CA LEU A 56 -2.91 -4.04 0.19
C LEU A 56 -4.17 -4.50 -0.56
N ALA A 57 -4.45 -5.80 -0.58
CA ALA A 57 -5.65 -6.34 -1.22
C ALA A 57 -6.94 -5.77 -0.60
N ALA A 58 -6.96 -5.58 0.73
CA ALA A 58 -8.09 -4.97 1.43
C ALA A 58 -8.30 -3.50 1.01
N GLU A 59 -7.23 -2.72 0.92
CA GLU A 59 -7.28 -1.32 0.47
C GLU A 59 -7.65 -1.16 -1.00
N LEU A 60 -7.34 -2.17 -1.81
CA LEU A 60 -7.56 -2.22 -3.24
C LEU A 60 -8.80 -3.04 -3.62
N VAL A 61 -9.65 -3.45 -2.68
CA VAL A 61 -10.78 -4.39 -2.91
C VAL A 61 -11.71 -3.99 -4.06
N ASN A 62 -11.85 -2.69 -4.34
CA ASN A 62 -12.69 -2.18 -5.44
C ASN A 62 -11.94 -1.97 -6.78
N GLN A 63 -10.65 -2.31 -6.80
CA GLN A 63 -9.73 -2.18 -7.94
C GLN A 63 -9.12 -3.53 -8.34
N LEU A 64 -9.39 -4.61 -7.60
CA LEU A 64 -8.96 -5.95 -7.97
C LEU A 64 -9.68 -6.39 -9.25
N ALA A 65 -8.90 -6.84 -10.22
CA ALA A 65 -9.36 -7.42 -11.48
C ALA A 65 -9.16 -8.93 -11.47
N ASP A 66 -9.84 -9.63 -12.38
CA ASP A 66 -9.55 -11.04 -12.63
C ASP A 66 -8.15 -11.17 -13.27
N ASP A 67 -7.49 -12.30 -13.04
CA ASP A 67 -6.22 -12.65 -13.69
C ASP A 67 -6.28 -12.42 -15.22
N ASP A 68 -5.18 -11.96 -15.80
CA ASP A 68 -5.02 -11.64 -17.23
C ASP A 68 -5.95 -10.52 -17.77
N THR A 69 -6.51 -9.68 -16.91
CA THR A 69 -7.27 -8.49 -17.34
C THR A 69 -6.37 -7.53 -18.12
N GLU A 70 -6.70 -7.28 -19.39
CA GLU A 70 -5.89 -6.40 -20.24
C GLU A 70 -5.73 -5.00 -19.63
N GLY A 71 -4.48 -4.63 -19.35
CA GLY A 71 -4.11 -3.33 -18.81
C GLY A 71 -4.25 -3.19 -17.28
N ALA A 72 -4.58 -4.26 -16.55
CA ALA A 72 -4.48 -4.27 -15.09
C ALA A 72 -3.01 -4.33 -14.66
N ALA A 73 -2.68 -3.62 -13.59
CA ALA A 73 -1.33 -3.51 -13.06
C ALA A 73 -0.95 -4.72 -12.19
N GLU A 74 0.35 -4.97 -12.14
CA GLU A 74 1.02 -5.86 -11.18
C GLU A 74 1.77 -4.99 -10.18
N ILE A 75 1.63 -5.30 -8.89
CA ILE A 75 2.31 -4.58 -7.81
C ILE A 75 3.33 -5.51 -7.18
N ASP A 76 4.59 -5.12 -7.19
CA ASP A 76 5.62 -5.76 -6.38
C ASP A 76 6.06 -4.84 -5.26
N VAL A 77 6.18 -5.38 -4.06
CA VAL A 77 6.75 -4.71 -2.90
C VAL A 77 7.91 -5.53 -2.37
N GLU A 78 9.09 -4.94 -2.35
CA GLU A 78 10.29 -5.51 -1.71
C GLU A 78 10.63 -4.69 -0.48
N ILE A 79 10.48 -5.29 0.70
CA ILE A 79 10.82 -4.65 1.98
C ILE A 79 12.32 -4.78 2.22
N ASP A 80 13.02 -3.68 2.04
CA ASP A 80 14.47 -3.57 2.23
C ASP A 80 14.87 -3.43 3.69
N THR A 81 14.06 -2.74 4.49
CA THR A 81 14.43 -2.40 5.86
C THR A 81 13.24 -2.44 6.80
N VAL A 82 13.36 -3.31 7.80
CA VAL A 82 12.56 -3.31 9.02
C VAL A 82 13.47 -2.86 10.16
N ALA A 83 13.69 -1.54 10.26
CA ALA A 83 14.49 -0.95 11.32
C ALA A 83 13.61 -0.77 12.55
N LEU A 84 13.64 -1.76 13.45
CA LEU A 84 12.94 -1.67 14.73
C LEU A 84 13.91 -1.15 15.79
N ALA A 85 13.42 -0.29 16.68
CA ALA A 85 14.21 0.21 17.81
C ALA A 85 14.94 -0.96 18.51
N SER A 86 16.27 -0.88 18.55
CA SER A 86 17.13 -2.00 18.92
C SER A 86 17.04 -2.29 20.44
N GLY A 87 17.46 -3.47 20.91
CA GLY A 87 17.23 -3.94 22.29
C GLY A 87 17.74 -3.05 23.45
N PHE A 88 18.55 -2.00 23.19
CA PHE A 88 18.89 -0.98 24.19
C PHE A 88 17.91 0.23 24.16
N GLU A 89 17.30 0.49 22.99
CA GLU A 89 16.20 1.44 22.73
C GLU A 89 14.81 0.81 22.92
N ALA A 90 14.70 -0.52 23.04
CA ALA A 90 13.47 -1.23 23.36
C ALA A 90 12.90 -0.86 24.75
N GLN A 91 13.68 -0.19 25.60
CA GLN A 91 13.23 0.47 26.83
C GLN A 91 12.80 1.94 26.63
N MET A 92 13.10 2.54 25.47
CA MET A 92 12.84 3.95 25.12
C MET A 92 11.69 4.12 24.10
N GLY A 93 11.19 3.03 23.49
CA GLY A 93 9.91 3.01 22.77
C GLY A 93 10.03 2.61 21.29
N ILE A 94 8.99 2.94 20.52
CA ILE A 94 8.85 2.63 19.08
C ILE A 94 9.25 3.78 18.15
N ALA A 95 9.62 4.95 18.70
CA ALA A 95 9.70 6.21 17.97
C ALA A 95 10.63 6.20 16.75
N ASP A 96 11.75 5.49 16.83
CA ASP A 96 12.74 5.39 15.75
C ASP A 96 12.48 4.20 14.81
N SER A 97 11.33 3.53 14.95
CA SER A 97 11.00 2.38 14.12
C SER A 97 10.53 2.82 12.74
N VAL A 98 11.03 2.14 11.72
CA VAL A 98 10.78 2.43 10.30
C VAL A 98 10.52 1.13 9.55
N LEU A 99 9.52 1.16 8.67
CA LEU A 99 9.27 0.16 7.64
C LEU A 99 9.52 0.82 6.29
N GLU A 100 10.51 0.33 5.57
CA GLU A 100 10.91 0.85 4.27
C GLU A 100 10.98 -0.27 3.24
N GLY A 101 10.49 0.01 2.04
CA GLY A 101 10.60 -0.89 0.91
C GLY A 101 10.46 -0.17 -0.42
N ASP A 102 10.96 -0.82 -1.46
CA ASP A 102 10.78 -0.43 -2.85
C ASP A 102 9.46 -0.99 -3.38
N VAL A 103 8.71 -0.13 -4.07
CA VAL A 103 7.42 -0.46 -4.66
C VAL A 103 7.53 -0.29 -6.18
N SER A 104 7.22 -1.33 -6.93
CA SER A 104 6.97 -1.27 -8.37
C SER A 104 5.49 -1.47 -8.68
N VAL A 105 5.00 -0.67 -9.62
CA VAL A 105 3.69 -0.84 -10.23
C VAL A 105 3.92 -0.93 -11.72
N ASP A 106 3.84 -2.16 -12.24
CA ASP A 106 4.07 -2.45 -13.65
C ASP A 106 2.73 -2.51 -14.39
N LEU A 107 2.62 -1.72 -15.46
CA LEU A 107 1.40 -1.59 -16.27
C LEU A 107 1.63 -2.24 -17.64
N PRO A 108 0.95 -3.35 -17.98
CA PRO A 108 1.23 -4.10 -19.20
C PRO A 108 1.14 -3.24 -20.46
N GLY A 109 2.23 -3.20 -21.24
CA GLY A 109 2.29 -2.44 -22.48
C GLY A 109 2.34 -0.91 -22.32
N SER A 110 2.48 -0.42 -21.09
CA SER A 110 2.68 0.99 -20.79
C SER A 110 4.16 1.33 -20.71
N LYS A 111 4.47 2.62 -20.83
CA LYS A 111 5.77 3.21 -20.49
C LYS A 111 5.73 3.91 -19.12
N ASP A 112 4.57 3.83 -18.46
CA ASP A 112 4.21 4.59 -17.28
C ASP A 112 4.31 3.73 -16.00
N ASP A 113 5.15 2.68 -16.04
CA ASP A 113 5.54 1.91 -14.86
C ASP A 113 6.08 2.85 -13.79
N GLN A 114 5.67 2.62 -12.55
CA GLN A 114 6.08 3.45 -11.42
C GLN A 114 7.01 2.66 -10.52
N ARG A 115 8.10 3.29 -10.08
CA ARG A 115 9.01 2.73 -9.08
C ARG A 115 9.38 3.79 -8.09
N TYR A 116 9.22 3.50 -6.81
CA TYR A 116 9.54 4.43 -5.74
C TYR A 116 9.82 3.69 -4.43
N THR A 117 10.70 4.25 -3.62
CA THR A 117 10.89 3.82 -2.24
C THR A 117 9.82 4.47 -1.36
N LEU A 118 9.17 3.67 -0.52
CA LEU A 118 8.22 4.11 0.48
C LEU A 118 8.80 3.86 1.87
N THR A 119 8.85 4.93 2.68
CA THR A 119 9.28 4.86 4.08
C THR A 119 8.12 5.26 4.97
N VAL A 120 7.74 4.38 5.89
CA VAL A 120 6.75 4.62 6.94
C VAL A 120 7.47 4.65 8.29
N THR A 121 7.29 5.74 9.03
CA THR A 121 7.80 5.92 10.39
C THR A 121 6.73 5.59 11.42
N ALA A 122 7.14 5.19 12.62
CA ALA A 122 6.22 5.01 13.76
C ALA A 122 5.33 6.25 14.00
N GLN A 123 5.88 7.45 13.83
CA GLN A 123 5.13 8.69 13.99
C GLN A 123 4.00 8.83 12.95
N GLN A 124 4.24 8.44 11.69
CA GLN A 124 3.20 8.44 10.66
C GLN A 124 2.14 7.38 10.95
N ALA A 125 2.55 6.21 11.46
CA ALA A 125 1.63 5.12 11.78
C ALA A 125 0.68 5.44 12.95
N ASN A 126 1.03 6.39 13.83
CA ASN A 126 0.21 6.75 15.00
C ASN A 126 -1.25 7.10 14.68
N VAL A 127 -1.52 7.63 13.47
CA VAL A 127 -2.89 8.00 13.06
C VAL A 127 -3.81 6.78 12.89
N TYR A 128 -3.23 5.59 12.75
CA TYR A 128 -3.94 4.33 12.58
C TYR A 128 -4.12 3.56 13.90
N TYR A 129 -3.67 4.12 15.03
CA TYR A 129 -3.93 3.50 16.32
C TYR A 129 -5.42 3.55 16.68
N PRO A 130 -5.97 2.47 17.27
CA PRO A 130 -7.31 2.50 17.85
C PRO A 130 -7.47 3.63 18.86
N GLU A 131 -8.67 4.21 18.94
CA GLU A 131 -8.97 5.23 19.93
C GLU A 131 -8.69 4.74 21.36
N GLY A 132 -8.01 5.56 22.16
CA GLY A 132 -7.66 5.23 23.53
C GLY A 132 -6.39 4.39 23.70
N THR A 133 -5.65 4.12 22.61
CA THR A 133 -4.32 3.48 22.70
C THR A 133 -3.37 4.34 23.52
N ASP A 134 -2.77 3.74 24.56
CA ASP A 134 -1.68 4.37 25.30
C ASP A 134 -0.35 4.11 24.60
N VAL A 135 0.18 5.14 23.95
CA VAL A 135 1.45 5.08 23.21
C VAL A 135 2.66 4.79 24.10
N THR A 136 2.54 4.97 25.42
CA THR A 136 3.62 4.71 26.37
C THR A 136 3.82 3.23 26.67
N ASP A 137 2.80 2.40 26.41
CA ASP A 137 2.85 0.94 26.56
C ASP A 137 3.26 0.22 25.25
N LEU A 138 3.38 0.95 24.15
CA LEU A 138 3.73 0.37 22.85
C LEU A 138 5.22 0.01 22.77
N HIS A 139 5.47 -1.18 22.24
CA HIS A 139 6.79 -1.68 21.91
C HIS A 139 6.76 -2.39 20.55
N VAL A 140 7.93 -2.76 20.04
CA VAL A 140 8.11 -3.37 18.71
C VAL A 140 7.41 -4.74 18.54
N GLY A 141 6.95 -5.34 19.63
CA GLY A 141 6.17 -6.58 19.63
C GLY A 141 4.71 -6.38 20.00
N SER A 142 4.24 -5.13 20.06
CA SER A 142 2.81 -4.85 20.26
C SER A 142 2.08 -5.03 18.93
N GLU A 143 1.03 -5.85 18.91
CA GLU A 143 0.20 -6.05 17.71
C GLU A 143 -0.36 -4.72 17.19
N VAL A 144 -0.79 -3.83 18.08
CA VAL A 144 -1.29 -2.49 17.70
C VAL A 144 -0.25 -1.68 16.93
N PHE A 145 1.02 -1.73 17.35
CA PHE A 145 2.09 -1.03 16.66
C PHE A 145 2.35 -1.64 15.29
N TYR A 146 2.46 -2.98 15.24
CA TYR A 146 2.66 -3.73 14.00
C TYR A 146 1.57 -3.46 12.97
N THR A 147 0.30 -3.66 13.33
CA THR A 147 -0.85 -3.46 12.44
C THR A 147 -0.88 -2.04 11.89
N ALA A 148 -0.63 -1.03 12.72
CA ALA A 148 -0.61 0.35 12.26
C ALA A 148 0.52 0.65 11.25
N MET A 149 1.70 0.03 11.40
CA MET A 149 2.80 0.19 10.43
C MET A 149 2.46 -0.49 9.09
N VAL A 150 1.89 -1.70 9.14
CA VAL A 150 1.45 -2.45 7.95
C VAL A 150 0.33 -1.70 7.22
N ASP A 151 -0.71 -1.28 7.95
CA ASP A 151 -1.84 -0.53 7.39
C ASP A 151 -1.38 0.79 6.78
N ALA A 152 -0.51 1.54 7.48
CA ALA A 152 0.05 2.78 6.95
C ALA A 152 0.77 2.57 5.62
N PHE A 153 1.58 1.53 5.52
CA PHE A 153 2.31 1.21 4.28
C PHE A 153 1.34 0.84 3.16
N ALA A 154 0.41 -0.07 3.43
CA ALA A 154 -0.58 -0.53 2.44
C ALA A 154 -1.46 0.62 1.93
N ILE A 155 -1.93 1.49 2.83
CA ILE A 155 -2.73 2.67 2.49
C ILE A 155 -1.93 3.61 1.58
N HIS A 156 -0.69 3.91 1.92
CA HIS A 156 0.13 4.82 1.10
C HIS A 156 0.43 4.29 -0.30
N VAL A 157 0.60 2.97 -0.47
CA VAL A 157 0.70 2.35 -1.79
C VAL A 157 -0.63 2.47 -2.53
N ALA A 158 -1.73 2.09 -1.89
CA ALA A 158 -3.05 2.13 -2.50
C ALA A 158 -3.50 3.55 -2.90
N GLU A 159 -3.12 4.58 -2.13
CA GLU A 159 -3.37 5.99 -2.45
C GLU A 159 -2.70 6.46 -3.75
N LYS A 160 -1.63 5.79 -4.19
CA LYS A 160 -0.97 6.11 -5.47
C LYS A 160 -1.73 5.57 -6.69
N LEU A 161 -2.64 4.62 -6.47
CA LEU A 161 -3.39 3.91 -7.51
C LEU A 161 -4.83 4.41 -7.69
N LYS A 162 -5.34 5.14 -6.69
CA LYS A 162 -6.67 5.75 -6.64
C LYS A 162 -6.69 7.12 -7.33
#